data_AF-A0A533W1F5-F1
#
_entry.id   AF-A0A533W1F5-F1
#
_cell.length_a   1.000
_cell.length_b   1.000
_cell.length_c   1.000
_cell.angle_alpha   90.00
_cell.angle_beta   90.00
_cell.angle_gamma   90.00
#
_symmetry.space_group_name_H-M   'P 1'
#
loop_
_entity.id
_entity.type
_entity.pdbx_description
1 polymer ?
#
loop_
_entity_poly.entity_id
_entity_poly.type
_entity_poly.pdbx_seq_one_letter_code
_entity_poly.pdbx_strand_id
1 'polypeptide(L)'
;MPLREVDKVEVTCLVDNNVDVLLPNTEVAHRPFLAKNWYERPLIAEHGFSAAVTLELGGRKHRVLLDSGLDPLAAPHNADALDFDLSNCELVISSHGHIDHAGGLLNIRKKMNTRQRIPLVLHEDAFRNRMVKLQDGRTISLPAPNKSFLTKAGYEIIEKHSQSLWIDDGILVTGEIPRT
;
A
#
# COMPACT_ATOMS: atom_id res chain seq x y z
N MET A 1 -22.59 7.58 -6.89
CA MET A 1 -22.05 8.09 -5.61
C MET A 1 -21.15 9.26 -5.96
N PRO A 2 -21.41 10.50 -5.49
CA PRO A 2 -20.56 11.64 -5.85
C PRO A 2 -19.24 11.54 -5.09
N LEU A 3 -18.13 11.39 -5.83
CA LEU A 3 -16.78 11.51 -5.27
C LEU A 3 -16.53 12.99 -4.95
N ARG A 4 -16.09 13.30 -3.74
CA ARG A 4 -15.81 14.66 -3.30
C ARG A 4 -14.47 15.13 -3.87
N GLU A 5 -14.44 16.36 -4.37
CA GLU A 5 -13.21 17.02 -4.76
C GLU A 5 -12.31 17.27 -3.54
N VAL A 6 -11.01 17.06 -3.70
CA VAL A 6 -9.99 17.21 -2.67
C VAL A 6 -9.09 18.40 -2.99
N ASP A 7 -8.57 19.05 -1.97
CA ASP A 7 -7.75 20.26 -2.11
C ASP A 7 -6.36 19.93 -2.71
N LYS A 8 -5.80 18.76 -2.33
CA LYS A 8 -4.51 18.26 -2.82
C LYS A 8 -4.43 16.74 -2.68
N VAL A 9 -3.68 16.10 -3.58
CA VAL A 9 -3.25 14.69 -3.44
C VAL A 9 -1.74 14.59 -3.66
N GLU A 10 -1.07 13.87 -2.78
CA GLU A 10 0.33 13.49 -2.91
C GLU A 10 0.43 11.95 -2.84
N VAL A 11 1.18 11.36 -3.77
CA VAL A 11 1.43 9.92 -3.80
C VAL A 11 2.91 9.67 -3.55
N THR A 12 3.22 9.07 -2.41
CA THR A 12 4.58 8.64 -2.06
C THR A 12 4.71 7.16 -2.37
N CYS A 13 5.50 6.83 -3.39
CA CYS A 13 5.84 5.45 -3.69
C CYS A 13 6.80 4.91 -2.61
N LEU A 14 6.37 3.86 -1.90
CA LEU A 14 7.18 3.17 -0.90
C LEU A 14 7.87 1.95 -1.50
N VAL A 15 7.23 1.24 -2.44
CA VAL A 15 7.81 0.08 -3.13
C VAL A 15 7.39 0.11 -4.60
N ASP A 16 8.37 -0.10 -5.48
CA ASP A 16 8.19 -0.36 -6.90
C ASP A 16 9.28 -1.34 -7.36
N ASN A 17 9.14 -1.86 -8.58
CA ASN A 17 10.08 -2.78 -9.22
C ASN A 17 11.47 -2.17 -9.44
N ASN A 18 11.59 -0.84 -9.42
CA ASN A 18 12.84 -0.14 -9.69
C ASN A 18 13.04 1.06 -8.75
N VAL A 19 14.30 1.35 -8.45
CA VAL A 19 14.74 2.58 -7.81
C VAL A 19 15.87 3.16 -8.65
N ASP A 20 15.70 4.40 -9.12
CA ASP A 20 16.76 5.18 -9.73
C ASP A 20 16.81 6.56 -9.04
N VAL A 21 17.82 6.70 -8.17
CA VAL A 21 18.02 7.91 -7.36
C VAL A 21 18.67 9.05 -8.13
N LEU A 22 19.17 8.80 -9.34
CA LEU A 22 19.82 9.81 -10.18
C LEU A 22 18.84 10.51 -11.13
N LEU A 23 17.59 10.05 -11.20
CA LEU A 23 16.56 10.71 -11.99
C LEU A 23 16.29 12.12 -11.46
N PRO A 24 16.17 13.12 -12.34
CA PRO A 24 15.79 14.47 -11.93
C PRO A 24 14.31 14.55 -11.55
N ASN A 25 13.96 15.57 -10.78
CA ASN A 25 12.57 15.95 -10.54
C ASN A 25 11.90 16.38 -11.85
N THR A 26 10.60 16.14 -11.95
CA THR A 26 9.73 16.71 -12.97
C THR A 26 8.71 17.66 -12.34
N GLU A 27 7.79 18.22 -13.14
CA GLU A 27 6.69 19.04 -12.65
C GLU A 27 5.77 18.29 -11.66
N VAL A 28 5.60 16.98 -11.87
CA VAL A 28 4.62 16.16 -11.13
C VAL A 28 5.26 15.08 -10.26
N ALA A 29 6.54 14.77 -10.48
CA ALA A 29 7.23 13.68 -9.79
C ALA A 29 8.51 14.20 -9.14
N HIS A 30 8.53 14.24 -7.81
CA HIS A 30 9.68 14.64 -7.01
C HIS A 30 10.40 13.41 -6.47
N ARG A 31 11.72 13.42 -6.54
CA ARG A 31 12.60 12.38 -5.99
C ARG A 31 13.04 12.76 -4.58
N PRO A 32 13.36 11.76 -3.73
CA PRO A 32 13.92 12.01 -2.42
C PRO A 32 15.21 12.81 -2.53
N PHE A 33 15.42 13.73 -1.60
CA PHE A 33 16.67 14.48 -1.53
C PHE A 33 17.83 13.53 -1.17
N LEU A 34 18.85 13.47 -2.03
CA LEU A 34 20.06 12.70 -1.74
C LEU A 34 21.01 13.49 -0.84
N ALA A 35 20.90 13.24 0.46
CA ALA A 35 21.87 13.72 1.44
C ALA A 35 23.27 13.11 1.18
N LYS A 36 24.32 13.73 1.75
CA LYS A 36 25.71 13.25 1.61
C LYS A 36 25.88 11.77 2.01
N ASN A 37 25.09 11.30 2.97
CA ASN A 37 25.09 9.96 3.53
C ASN A 37 23.90 9.10 3.04
N TRP A 38 23.33 9.39 1.86
CA TRP A 38 22.19 8.64 1.31
C TRP A 38 22.38 7.11 1.27
N TYR A 39 23.64 6.65 1.18
CA TYR A 39 24.02 5.24 1.15
C TYR A 39 23.88 4.50 2.50
N GLU A 40 23.66 5.20 3.61
CA GLU A 40 23.49 4.57 4.93
C GLU A 40 22.14 3.87 5.09
N ARG A 41 21.12 4.32 4.35
CA ARG A 41 19.79 3.72 4.31
C ARG A 41 19.20 3.83 2.90
N PRO A 42 19.73 3.06 1.93
CA PRO A 42 19.27 3.14 0.55
C PRO A 42 17.84 2.60 0.43
N LEU A 43 17.09 3.11 -0.55
CA LEU A 43 15.81 2.55 -0.92
C LEU A 43 15.96 1.14 -1.50
N ILE A 44 15.00 0.28 -1.21
CA ILE A 44 14.94 -1.11 -1.70
C ILE A 44 13.88 -1.19 -2.79
N ALA A 45 14.27 -1.67 -3.97
CA ALA A 45 13.35 -2.08 -5.02
C ALA A 45 13.06 -3.58 -4.93
N GLU A 46 11.84 -3.98 -5.25
CA GLU A 46 11.45 -5.39 -5.28
C GLU A 46 10.29 -5.63 -6.24
N HIS A 47 10.05 -6.89 -6.61
CA HIS A 47 8.86 -7.25 -7.36
C HIS A 47 7.62 -7.08 -6.48
N GLY A 48 6.91 -5.96 -6.65
CA GLY A 48 5.73 -5.64 -5.86
C GLY A 48 5.39 -4.15 -5.89
N PHE A 49 4.39 -3.76 -5.11
CA PHE A 49 3.94 -2.37 -5.05
C PHE A 49 3.48 -1.96 -3.66
N SER A 50 3.80 -0.73 -3.28
CA SER A 50 3.21 -0.04 -2.14
C SER A 50 3.31 1.46 -2.34
N ALA A 51 2.22 2.18 -2.09
CA ALA A 51 2.20 3.64 -2.12
C ALA A 51 1.37 4.19 -0.99
N ALA A 52 1.83 5.29 -0.40
CA ALA A 52 1.04 6.08 0.52
C ALA A 52 0.40 7.25 -0.21
N VAL A 53 -0.92 7.39 -0.10
CA VAL A 53 -1.70 8.50 -0.62
C VAL A 53 -1.99 9.44 0.53
N THR A 54 -1.53 10.69 0.41
CA THR A 54 -1.87 11.77 1.33
C THR A 54 -2.81 12.73 0.62
N LEU A 55 -4.00 12.93 1.16
CA LEU A 55 -4.94 13.93 0.64
C LEU A 55 -5.14 15.06 1.64
N GLU A 56 -5.36 16.26 1.11
CA GLU A 56 -5.84 17.41 1.88
C GLU A 56 -7.31 17.63 1.56
N LEU A 57 -8.14 17.63 2.60
CA LEU A 57 -9.58 17.80 2.47
C LEU A 57 -10.11 18.62 3.64
N GLY A 58 -10.65 19.80 3.34
CA GLY A 58 -11.20 20.69 4.37
C GLY A 58 -10.14 21.16 5.38
N GLY A 59 -8.91 21.38 4.91
CA GLY A 59 -7.78 21.80 5.74
C GLY A 59 -7.21 20.72 6.66
N ARG A 60 -7.61 19.45 6.48
CA ARG A 60 -7.06 18.29 7.19
C ARG A 60 -6.30 17.39 6.24
N LYS A 61 -5.18 16.86 6.70
CA LYS A 61 -4.43 15.83 5.97
C LYS A 61 -4.91 14.45 6.39
N HIS A 62 -5.19 13.62 5.41
CA HIS A 62 -5.51 12.22 5.61
C HIS A 62 -4.50 11.34 4.90
N ARG A 63 -4.20 10.18 5.49
CA ARG A 63 -3.20 9.25 4.93
C ARG A 63 -3.78 7.85 4.75
N VAL A 64 -3.58 7.33 3.56
CA VAL A 64 -4.03 6.00 3.14
C VAL A 64 -2.86 5.24 2.57
N LEU A 65 -2.76 3.96 2.89
CA LEU A 65 -1.78 3.05 2.29
C LEU A 65 -2.48 2.19 1.23
N LEU A 66 -1.93 2.15 0.02
CA LEU A 66 -2.30 1.22 -1.03
C LEU A 66 -1.19 0.16 -1.15
N ASP A 67 -1.54 -1.09 -0.87
CA ASP A 67 -0.64 -2.25 -0.87
C ASP A 67 0.59 -2.10 0.04
N SER A 68 1.42 -3.14 0.11
CA SER A 68 2.47 -3.29 1.12
C SER A 68 3.74 -4.00 0.63
N GLY A 69 3.86 -4.25 -0.67
CA GLY A 69 5.01 -4.96 -1.25
C GLY A 69 5.02 -6.47 -0.97
N LEU A 70 6.12 -7.09 -1.40
CA LEU A 70 6.44 -8.51 -1.30
C LEU A 70 7.18 -8.83 0.00
N ASP A 71 8.35 -8.22 0.21
CA ASP A 71 9.16 -8.46 1.39
C ASP A 71 8.52 -7.77 2.59
N PRO A 72 8.35 -8.47 3.73
CA PRO A 72 7.78 -7.87 4.93
C PRO A 72 8.52 -6.63 5.45
N LEU A 73 9.74 -6.35 5.01
CA LEU A 73 10.57 -5.25 5.49
C LEU A 73 10.75 -4.13 4.46
N ALA A 74 10.53 -4.36 3.17
CA ALA A 74 10.81 -3.37 2.12
C ALA A 74 10.02 -2.07 2.32
N ALA A 75 8.67 -2.13 2.37
CA ALA A 75 7.86 -0.93 2.55
C ALA A 75 8.09 -0.21 3.90
N PRO A 76 8.18 -0.90 5.06
CA PRO A 76 8.56 -0.27 6.33
C PRO A 76 9.95 0.36 6.34
N HIS A 77 10.94 -0.26 5.68
CA HIS A 77 12.29 0.26 5.56
C HIS A 77 12.31 1.52 4.69
N ASN A 78 11.65 1.47 3.53
CA ASN A 78 11.56 2.61 2.62
C ASN A 78 10.79 3.78 3.25
N ALA A 79 9.76 3.52 4.04
CA ALA A 79 9.11 4.57 4.84
C ALA A 79 10.10 5.28 5.76
N ASP A 80 10.97 4.55 6.47
CA ASP A 80 12.01 5.19 7.30
C ASP A 80 13.08 5.91 6.46
N ALA A 81 13.47 5.34 5.32
CA ALA A 81 14.47 5.93 4.42
C ALA A 81 13.99 7.26 3.81
N LEU A 82 12.68 7.39 3.61
CA LEU A 82 12.01 8.58 3.09
C LEU A 82 11.57 9.55 4.19
N ASP A 83 11.83 9.24 5.47
CA ASP A 83 11.27 9.97 6.62
C ASP A 83 9.74 10.13 6.53
N PHE A 84 9.06 9.09 6.05
CA PHE A 84 7.63 9.10 5.78
C PHE A 84 6.82 8.49 6.92
N ASP A 85 6.12 9.35 7.68
CA ASP A 85 5.61 9.01 9.01
C ASP A 85 4.64 7.81 9.18
N LEU A 86 3.63 7.49 8.37
CA LEU A 86 2.67 6.38 8.60
C LEU A 86 1.90 6.31 9.94
N SER A 87 2.29 6.98 11.04
CA SER A 87 1.57 6.89 12.32
C SER A 87 0.13 7.41 12.21
N ASN A 88 -0.10 8.37 11.31
CA ASN A 88 -1.39 8.96 10.97
C ASN A 88 -2.12 8.23 9.83
N CYS A 89 -1.71 7.00 9.45
CA CYS A 89 -2.44 6.22 8.46
C CYS A 89 -3.82 5.82 9.00
N GLU A 90 -4.87 6.18 8.27
CA GLU A 90 -6.27 5.98 8.68
C GLU A 90 -6.93 4.81 7.97
N LEU A 91 -6.42 4.42 6.80
CA LEU A 91 -6.99 3.39 5.95
C LEU A 91 -5.88 2.65 5.21
N VAL A 92 -6.02 1.32 5.09
CA VAL A 92 -5.23 0.50 4.18
C VAL A 92 -6.15 -0.11 3.15
N ILE A 93 -5.74 -0.06 1.89
CA ILE A 93 -6.41 -0.71 0.77
C ILE A 93 -5.43 -1.75 0.22
N SER A 94 -5.87 -3.00 0.14
CA SER A 94 -5.15 -4.01 -0.64
C SER A 94 -5.86 -4.18 -1.97
N SER A 95 -5.16 -3.85 -3.06
CA SER A 95 -5.69 -3.91 -4.42
C SER A 95 -6.16 -5.33 -4.79
N HIS A 96 -5.39 -6.33 -4.36
CA HIS A 96 -5.70 -7.74 -4.46
C HIS A 96 -4.77 -8.58 -3.56
N GLY A 97 -5.05 -9.88 -3.45
CA GLY A 97 -4.38 -10.76 -2.49
C GLY A 97 -3.11 -11.45 -2.97
N HIS A 98 -2.42 -10.95 -4.01
CA HIS A 98 -1.10 -11.48 -4.34
C HIS A 98 -0.07 -11.08 -3.28
N ILE A 99 0.92 -11.95 -3.07
CA ILE A 99 1.91 -11.78 -2.01
C ILE A 99 2.82 -10.56 -2.26
N ASP A 100 3.04 -10.17 -3.51
CA ASP A 100 3.79 -8.97 -3.92
C ASP A 100 3.07 -7.63 -3.65
N HIS A 101 1.81 -7.71 -3.23
CA HIS A 101 1.01 -6.55 -2.80
C HIS A 101 0.61 -6.65 -1.31
N ALA A 102 0.42 -7.87 -0.79
CA ALA A 102 -0.08 -8.12 0.55
C ALA A 102 0.99 -8.64 1.55
N GLY A 103 2.22 -8.88 1.10
CA GLY A 103 3.29 -9.51 1.88
C GLY A 103 3.75 -8.68 3.07
N GLY A 104 3.78 -7.35 2.91
CA GLY A 104 4.18 -6.41 3.96
C GLY A 104 3.10 -6.02 4.97
N LEU A 105 1.84 -6.42 4.79
CA LEU A 105 0.70 -5.91 5.57
C LEU A 105 0.91 -6.01 7.10
N LEU A 106 1.48 -7.13 7.59
CA LEU A 106 1.72 -7.33 9.03
C LEU A 106 2.80 -6.43 9.60
N ASN A 107 3.84 -6.15 8.82
CA ASN A 107 4.99 -5.39 9.29
C ASN A 107 4.78 -3.89 9.13
N ILE A 108 4.18 -3.45 8.03
CA ILE A 108 3.85 -2.04 7.86
C ILE A 108 2.81 -1.56 8.88
N ARG A 109 1.94 -2.47 9.36
CA ARG A 109 1.04 -2.18 10.49
C ARG A 109 1.78 -1.69 11.73
N LYS A 110 3.01 -2.16 11.97
CA LYS A 110 3.83 -1.77 13.13
C LYS A 110 4.36 -0.32 13.03
N LYS A 111 4.33 0.27 11.83
CA LYS A 111 4.66 1.69 11.58
C LYS A 111 3.48 2.63 11.79
N MET A 112 2.27 2.10 11.91
CA MET A 112 1.04 2.85 12.14
C MET A 112 0.70 2.93 13.63
N ASN A 113 -0.23 3.81 14.02
CA ASN A 113 -0.70 3.90 15.40
C ASN A 113 -1.23 2.55 15.93
N THR A 114 -0.54 1.94 16.89
CA THR A 114 -0.86 0.62 17.45
C THR A 114 -2.06 0.63 18.40
N ARG A 115 -2.51 1.81 18.84
CA ARG A 115 -3.68 1.96 19.73
C ARG A 115 -5.01 2.01 18.98
N GLN A 116 -4.98 2.19 17.67
CA GLN A 116 -6.17 2.29 16.82
C GLN A 116 -6.32 1.03 15.97
N ARG A 117 -7.56 0.58 15.73
CA ARG A 117 -7.81 -0.41 14.68
C ARG A 117 -7.85 0.30 13.33
N ILE A 118 -7.11 -0.22 12.34
CA ILE A 118 -7.04 0.38 11.02
C ILE A 118 -7.94 -0.42 10.06
N PRO A 119 -8.92 0.19 9.39
CA PRO A 119 -9.63 -0.41 8.27
C PRO A 119 -8.66 -0.95 7.21
N LEU A 120 -8.79 -2.22 6.86
CA LEU A 120 -8.14 -2.86 5.72
C LEU A 120 -9.21 -3.28 4.72
N VAL A 121 -9.33 -2.52 3.64
CA VAL A 121 -10.31 -2.71 2.57
C VAL A 121 -9.71 -3.57 1.48
N LEU A 122 -10.42 -4.62 1.09
CA LEU A 122 -10.00 -5.58 0.06
C LEU A 122 -11.19 -6.35 -0.47
N HIS A 123 -11.02 -7.03 -1.61
CA HIS A 123 -11.98 -7.99 -2.10
C HIS A 123 -11.90 -9.31 -1.31
N GLU A 124 -13.02 -10.01 -1.05
CA GLU A 124 -13.00 -11.28 -0.28
C GLU A 124 -12.05 -12.34 -0.91
N ASP A 125 -12.05 -12.41 -2.24
CA ASP A 125 -11.13 -13.23 -3.02
C ASP A 125 -9.65 -12.96 -2.77
N ALA A 126 -9.26 -11.83 -2.16
CA ALA A 126 -7.87 -11.63 -1.76
C ALA A 126 -7.38 -12.78 -0.87
N PHE A 127 -8.24 -13.38 -0.05
CA PHE A 127 -7.90 -14.51 0.82
C PHE A 127 -7.82 -15.88 0.11
N ARG A 128 -8.08 -15.97 -1.20
CA ARG A 128 -7.96 -17.22 -1.96
C ARG A 128 -6.49 -17.54 -2.24
N ASN A 129 -6.08 -18.77 -1.97
CA ASN A 129 -4.76 -19.25 -2.42
C ASN A 129 -4.72 -19.27 -3.95
N ARG A 130 -3.57 -18.90 -4.51
CA ARG A 130 -3.34 -18.85 -5.96
C ARG A 130 -2.08 -19.63 -6.32
N MET A 131 -1.94 -19.90 -7.61
CA MET A 131 -0.73 -20.50 -8.14
C MET A 131 -0.43 -19.98 -9.53
N VAL A 132 0.85 -19.92 -9.87
CA VAL A 132 1.32 -19.67 -11.24
C VAL A 132 1.77 -21.00 -11.81
N LYS A 133 1.28 -21.34 -13.02
CA LYS A 133 1.80 -22.46 -13.81
C LYS A 133 2.75 -21.91 -14.86
N LEU A 134 4.01 -22.31 -14.79
CA LEU A 134 5.04 -21.93 -15.75
C LEU A 134 4.97 -22.81 -17.00
N GLN A 135 5.57 -22.33 -18.09
CA GLN A 135 5.60 -23.05 -19.38
C GLN A 135 6.33 -24.39 -19.28
N ASP A 136 7.31 -24.50 -18.38
CA ASP A 136 8.07 -25.73 -18.12
C ASP A 136 7.32 -26.73 -17.20
N GLY A 137 6.06 -26.45 -16.87
CA GLY A 137 5.21 -27.31 -16.04
C GLY A 137 5.39 -27.12 -14.54
N ARG A 138 6.37 -26.31 -14.08
CA ARG A 138 6.49 -25.98 -12.66
C ARG A 138 5.30 -25.14 -12.20
N THR A 139 4.97 -25.31 -10.92
CA THR A 139 3.93 -24.52 -10.25
C THR A 139 4.53 -23.75 -9.09
N ILE A 140 4.27 -22.45 -9.03
CA ILE A 140 4.66 -21.58 -7.91
C ILE A 140 3.40 -21.29 -7.09
N SER A 141 3.46 -21.57 -5.80
CA SER A 141 2.39 -21.20 -4.87
C SER A 141 2.45 -19.70 -4.58
N LEU A 142 1.31 -19.02 -4.67
CA LEU A 142 1.13 -17.64 -4.23
C LEU A 142 0.19 -17.67 -3.02
N PRO A 143 0.75 -17.72 -1.80
CA PRO A 143 -0.06 -17.84 -0.59
C PRO A 143 -0.87 -16.55 -0.38
N ALA A 144 -2.11 -16.71 0.06
CA ALA A 144 -2.97 -15.58 0.39
C ALA A 144 -2.56 -14.93 1.73
N PRO A 145 -2.90 -13.64 1.95
CA PRO A 145 -2.83 -13.04 3.27
C PRO A 145 -3.67 -13.83 4.29
N ASN A 146 -3.19 -13.91 5.55
CA ASN A 146 -3.91 -14.62 6.61
C ASN A 146 -4.83 -13.66 7.39
N LYS A 147 -6.15 -13.80 7.20
CA LYS A 147 -7.18 -12.97 7.86
C LYS A 147 -7.05 -12.94 9.40
N SER A 148 -6.73 -14.06 10.03
CA SER A 148 -6.58 -14.13 11.49
C SER A 148 -5.35 -13.35 11.96
N PHE A 149 -4.22 -13.47 11.27
CA PHE A 149 -3.01 -12.71 11.60
C PHE A 149 -3.20 -11.22 11.40
N LEU A 150 -3.83 -10.80 10.31
CA LEU A 150 -4.15 -9.40 10.06
C LEU A 150 -5.07 -8.81 11.13
N THR A 151 -6.12 -9.55 11.51
CA THR A 151 -7.03 -9.13 12.59
C THR A 151 -6.28 -8.98 13.91
N LYS A 152 -5.43 -9.95 14.27
CA LYS A 152 -4.59 -9.88 15.49
C LYS A 152 -3.57 -8.74 15.46
N ALA A 153 -3.09 -8.36 14.28
CA ALA A 153 -2.19 -7.22 14.10
C ALA A 153 -2.89 -5.86 14.28
N GLY A 154 -4.22 -5.84 14.46
CA GLY A 154 -4.99 -4.62 14.68
C GLY A 154 -5.62 -4.04 13.41
N TYR A 155 -5.80 -4.85 12.36
CA TYR A 155 -6.66 -4.46 11.24
C TYR A 155 -8.14 -4.74 11.56
N GLU A 156 -9.01 -3.89 11.03
CA GLU A 156 -10.43 -4.17 10.85
C GLU A 156 -10.64 -4.58 9.40
N ILE A 157 -10.94 -5.87 9.16
CA ILE A 157 -11.04 -6.42 7.80
C ILE A 157 -12.39 -6.03 7.20
N ILE A 158 -12.36 -5.34 6.07
CA ILE A 158 -13.55 -4.86 5.36
C ILE A 158 -13.54 -5.42 3.94
N GLU A 159 -14.30 -6.49 3.74
CA GLU A 159 -14.46 -7.14 2.44
C GLU A 159 -15.49 -6.39 1.59
N LYS A 160 -15.09 -5.92 0.40
CA LYS A 160 -15.92 -5.14 -0.53
C LYS A 160 -15.86 -5.70 -1.94
N HIS A 161 -17.04 -5.84 -2.54
CA HIS A 161 -17.24 -6.22 -3.94
C HIS A 161 -17.58 -5.01 -4.82
N SER A 162 -18.41 -4.12 -4.30
CA SER A 162 -18.83 -2.91 -5.01
C SER A 162 -17.93 -1.72 -4.70
N GLN A 163 -18.05 -0.69 -5.53
CA GLN A 163 -17.48 0.61 -5.23
C GLN A 163 -17.85 1.10 -3.82
N SER A 164 -16.92 1.80 -3.16
CA SER A 164 -17.11 2.39 -1.84
C SER A 164 -16.34 3.69 -1.69
N LEU A 165 -16.93 4.65 -0.98
CA LEU A 165 -16.31 5.93 -0.67
C LEU A 165 -15.67 5.88 0.72
N TRP A 166 -14.53 6.54 0.86
CA TRP A 166 -13.70 6.58 2.06
C TRP A 166 -13.12 7.98 2.27
N ILE A 167 -12.72 8.26 3.51
CA ILE A 167 -12.09 9.53 3.91
C ILE A 167 -12.96 10.74 3.49
N ASP A 168 -14.08 10.92 4.17
CA ASP A 168 -15.07 11.98 3.91
C ASP A 168 -15.44 12.13 2.41
N ASP A 169 -15.64 10.97 1.78
CA ASP A 169 -15.94 10.80 0.35
C ASP A 169 -14.86 11.29 -0.62
N GLY A 170 -13.62 11.50 -0.17
CA GLY A 170 -12.48 11.93 -0.98
C GLY A 170 -11.71 10.80 -1.69
N ILE A 171 -11.96 9.53 -1.33
CA ILE A 171 -11.38 8.36 -2.00
C ILE A 171 -12.49 7.42 -2.47
N LEU A 172 -12.45 7.04 -3.75
CA LEU A 172 -13.26 5.97 -4.32
C LEU A 172 -12.42 4.70 -4.49
N VAL A 173 -12.80 3.64 -3.79
CA VAL A 173 -12.34 2.29 -4.09
C VAL A 173 -13.32 1.68 -5.08
N THR A 174 -12.86 1.30 -6.27
CA THR A 174 -13.73 0.93 -7.40
C THR A 174 -14.45 -0.41 -7.23
N GLY A 175 -13.93 -1.29 -6.38
CA GLY A 175 -14.46 -2.65 -6.21
C GLY A 175 -14.01 -3.60 -7.31
N GLU A 176 -14.83 -4.60 -7.61
CA GLU A 176 -14.56 -5.66 -8.56
C GLU A 176 -14.43 -5.14 -10.00
N ILE A 177 -13.41 -5.63 -10.72
CA ILE A 177 -13.24 -5.41 -12.16
C ILE A 177 -14.04 -6.50 -12.89
N PRO A 178 -15.03 -6.14 -13.73
CA PRO A 178 -15.82 -7.12 -14.48
C PRO A 178 -14.92 -8.04 -15.31
N ARG A 179 -15.14 -9.35 -15.19
CA ARG A 179 -14.48 -10.35 -16.03
C ARG A 179 -15.40 -10.72 -17.20
N THR A 180 -14.84 -10.72 -18.40
CA THR A 180 -15.48 -11.24 -19.63
C THR A 180 -15.24 -12.73 -19.77
#